data_AF-A0A5A7NGL9-F1
#
_entry.id   AF-A0A5A7NGL9-F1
#
_cell.length_a   1.000
_cell.length_b   1.000
_cell.length_c   1.000
_cell.angle_alpha   90.00
_cell.angle_beta   90.00
_cell.angle_gamma   90.00
#
_symmetry.space_group_name_H-M   'P 1'
#
loop_
_entity.id
_entity.type
_entity.pdbx_description
1 polymer ?
#
loop_
_entity_poly.entity_id
_entity_poly.type
_entity_poly.pdbx_seq_one_letter_code
_entity_poly.pdbx_strand_id
1 'polypeptide(L)'
;MNLSRADDAIKARLTTWLVEQRRLGVDCPEVMSTTVDEAENRPALKVHERADQLLRHMQKRLPTIGSTVKYPVSGQDAEMHAALAWSESIKLSEVTYLLDYLVKLELLEKPPYLVADFIAEGGGFGDPQLSALKPSDRLPPALAGFTEYTITPSGYAHLAEIETKSVGSDQAFIAMWFDPSMGDAYRQGIEQGVLEAGYRPIRIDQKDHNNKIDDEIIAEIRRSRFVVADFTHGEAGMRGGVYYEAGFAHGLNIPVIFTCREDVIGKIHFDTRQYNHITWKPDELDEFRKALSDRISATIGDGPLKKNS
;
A
#
# COMPACT_ATOMS: atom_id res chain seq x y z
N MET A 1 12.23 -30.70 -3.23
CA MET A 1 10.92 -30.91 -2.57
C MET A 1 9.86 -31.00 -3.66
N ASN A 2 9.00 -32.03 -3.65
CA ASN A 2 8.07 -32.29 -4.75
C ASN A 2 6.76 -31.50 -4.54
N LEU A 3 6.68 -30.27 -5.08
CA LEU A 3 5.52 -29.37 -4.99
C LEU A 3 4.23 -29.93 -5.60
N SER A 4 4.30 -31.08 -6.29
CA SER A 4 3.13 -31.76 -6.88
C SER A 4 2.10 -32.26 -5.86
N ARG A 5 2.46 -32.33 -4.56
CA ARG A 5 1.58 -32.76 -3.46
C ARG A 5 1.04 -31.63 -2.57
N ALA A 6 1.43 -30.38 -2.81
CA ALA A 6 0.91 -29.25 -2.03
C ALA A 6 -0.54 -28.92 -2.42
N ASP A 7 -1.35 -28.56 -1.42
CA ASP A 7 -2.71 -28.02 -1.61
C ASP A 7 -2.64 -26.79 -2.54
N ASP A 8 -3.60 -26.65 -3.46
CA ASP A 8 -3.63 -25.55 -4.42
C ASP A 8 -3.76 -24.19 -3.73
N ALA A 9 -4.35 -24.16 -2.52
CA ALA A 9 -4.35 -22.97 -1.68
C ALA A 9 -2.95 -22.55 -1.21
N ILE A 10 -2.10 -23.53 -0.84
CA ILE A 10 -0.71 -23.26 -0.43
C ILE A 10 0.09 -22.74 -1.63
N LYS A 11 -0.11 -23.34 -2.82
CA LYS A 11 0.53 -22.86 -4.06
C LYS A 11 0.12 -21.43 -4.41
N ALA A 12 -1.16 -21.08 -4.24
CA ALA A 12 -1.64 -19.71 -4.46
C ALA A 12 -0.95 -18.72 -3.53
N ARG A 13 -0.89 -19.01 -2.21
CA ARG A 13 -0.20 -18.15 -1.23
C ARG A 13 1.31 -18.04 -1.47
N LEU A 14 1.96 -19.13 -1.85
CA LEU A 14 3.37 -19.12 -2.24
C LEU A 14 3.60 -18.23 -3.47
N THR A 15 2.68 -18.27 -4.43
CA THR A 15 2.76 -17.43 -5.62
C THR A 15 2.55 -15.96 -5.27
N THR A 16 1.58 -15.64 -4.38
CA THR A 16 1.41 -14.31 -3.80
C THR A 16 2.71 -13.82 -3.14
N TRP A 17 3.33 -14.64 -2.29
CA TRP A 17 4.59 -14.32 -1.62
C TRP A 17 5.70 -14.01 -2.64
N LEU A 18 5.84 -14.81 -3.70
CA LEU A 18 6.82 -14.56 -4.76
C LEU A 18 6.57 -13.23 -5.49
N VAL A 19 5.31 -12.89 -5.76
CA VAL A 19 4.92 -11.61 -6.36
C VAL A 19 5.30 -10.44 -5.44
N GLU A 20 5.07 -10.59 -4.13
CA GLU A 20 5.44 -9.59 -3.13
C GLU A 20 6.96 -9.39 -3.02
N GLN A 21 7.75 -10.47 -2.96
CA GLN A 21 9.21 -10.36 -2.91
C GLN A 21 9.78 -9.62 -4.13
N ARG A 22 9.26 -9.92 -5.33
CA ARG A 22 9.66 -9.20 -6.55
C ARG A 22 9.25 -7.72 -6.50
N ARG A 23 8.13 -7.39 -5.87
CA ARG A 23 7.73 -5.98 -5.65
C ARG A 23 8.66 -5.26 -4.69
N LEU A 24 9.27 -5.97 -3.74
CA LEU A 24 10.30 -5.46 -2.84
C LEU A 24 11.67 -5.33 -3.54
N GLY A 25 11.79 -5.68 -4.82
CA GLY A 25 13.02 -5.60 -5.58
C GLY A 25 13.94 -6.82 -5.46
N VAL A 26 13.44 -7.94 -4.92
CA VAL A 26 14.18 -9.21 -4.91
C VAL A 26 14.10 -9.84 -6.30
N ASP A 27 15.22 -9.83 -7.02
CA ASP A 27 15.29 -10.33 -8.40
C ASP A 27 15.02 -11.83 -8.51
N CYS A 28 15.58 -12.62 -7.59
CA CYS A 28 15.44 -14.09 -7.56
C CYS A 28 15.07 -14.55 -6.15
N PRO A 29 13.78 -14.48 -5.76
CA PRO A 29 13.34 -14.96 -4.46
C PRO A 29 13.46 -16.49 -4.38
N GLU A 30 14.25 -16.98 -3.42
CA GLU A 30 14.44 -18.39 -3.18
C GLU A 30 13.36 -18.96 -2.26
N VAL A 31 12.73 -20.07 -2.67
CA VAL A 31 11.71 -20.76 -1.86
C VAL A 31 12.39 -21.83 -1.03
N MET A 32 12.52 -21.59 0.28
CA MET A 32 13.03 -22.55 1.27
C MET A 32 11.88 -23.27 1.99
N SER A 33 12.19 -24.28 2.81
CA SER A 33 11.17 -24.95 3.63
C SER A 33 10.45 -23.97 4.58
N THR A 34 11.19 -23.02 5.15
CA THR A 34 10.63 -21.95 5.99
C THR A 34 9.63 -21.08 5.24
N THR A 35 9.86 -20.79 3.95
CA THR A 35 8.93 -20.04 3.10
C THR A 35 7.62 -20.80 2.88
N VAL A 36 7.69 -22.13 2.78
CA VAL A 36 6.50 -22.99 2.65
C VAL A 36 5.72 -22.98 3.96
N ASP A 37 6.39 -23.12 5.10
CA ASP A 37 5.76 -23.06 6.42
C ASP A 37 5.10 -21.70 6.67
N GLU A 38 5.75 -20.60 6.26
CA GLU A 38 5.17 -19.25 6.29
C GLU A 38 3.90 -19.14 5.44
N ALA A 39 3.92 -19.64 4.21
CA ALA A 39 2.76 -19.61 3.31
C ALA A 39 1.60 -20.48 3.81
N GLU A 40 1.88 -21.60 4.46
CA GLU A 40 0.87 -22.47 5.08
C GLU A 40 0.13 -21.76 6.22
N ASN A 41 0.87 -21.02 7.04
CA ASN A 41 0.32 -20.31 8.21
C ASN A 41 -0.26 -18.92 7.88
N ARG A 42 0.02 -18.39 6.68
CA ARG A 42 -0.48 -17.08 6.26
C ARG A 42 -2.00 -17.09 6.07
N PRO A 43 -2.73 -16.10 6.62
CA PRO A 43 -4.15 -15.94 6.30
C PRO A 43 -4.33 -15.62 4.81
N ALA A 44 -5.40 -16.15 4.20
CA ALA A 44 -5.73 -15.84 2.82
C ALA A 44 -6.09 -14.35 2.66
N LEU A 45 -5.76 -13.79 1.50
CA LEU A 45 -6.11 -12.41 1.19
C LEU A 45 -7.64 -12.21 1.20
N LYS A 46 -8.06 -11.08 1.76
CA LYS A 46 -9.46 -10.63 1.70
C LYS A 46 -9.81 -10.24 0.26
N VAL A 47 -11.11 -10.26 -0.06
CA VAL A 47 -11.61 -9.98 -1.43
C VAL A 47 -11.12 -8.64 -1.97
N HIS A 48 -11.11 -7.58 -1.16
CA HIS A 48 -10.61 -6.28 -1.59
C HIS A 48 -9.10 -6.27 -1.86
N GLU A 49 -8.29 -6.96 -1.04
CA GLU A 49 -6.84 -7.08 -1.23
C GLU A 49 -6.53 -7.85 -2.53
N ARG A 50 -7.30 -8.91 -2.81
CA ARG A 50 -7.21 -9.67 -4.08
C ARG A 50 -7.54 -8.80 -5.28
N ALA A 51 -8.59 -7.97 -5.17
CA ALA A 51 -8.99 -7.02 -6.21
C ALA A 51 -7.92 -5.94 -6.45
N ASP A 52 -7.35 -5.40 -5.37
CA ASP A 52 -6.28 -4.39 -5.43
C ASP A 52 -5.03 -4.95 -6.11
N GLN A 53 -4.63 -6.18 -5.77
CA GLN A 53 -3.48 -6.81 -6.43
C GLN A 53 -3.75 -7.10 -7.91
N LEU A 54 -4.96 -7.51 -8.28
CA LEU A 54 -5.35 -7.67 -9.68
C LEU A 54 -5.30 -6.34 -10.44
N LEU A 55 -5.80 -5.26 -9.85
CA LEU A 55 -5.75 -3.93 -10.48
C LEU A 55 -4.31 -3.45 -10.70
N ARG A 56 -3.41 -3.72 -9.75
CA ARG A 56 -1.96 -3.44 -9.88
C ARG A 56 -1.31 -4.26 -10.98
N HIS A 57 -1.67 -5.53 -11.08
CA HIS A 57 -1.20 -6.39 -12.16
C HIS A 57 -1.55 -5.79 -13.53
N MET A 58 -2.81 -5.37 -13.69
CA MET A 58 -3.29 -4.72 -14.92
C MET A 58 -2.48 -3.44 -15.21
N GLN A 59 -2.32 -2.55 -14.23
CA GLN A 59 -1.56 -1.30 -14.41
C GLN A 59 -0.14 -1.55 -14.93
N LYS A 60 0.55 -2.59 -14.41
CA LYS A 60 1.92 -2.94 -14.84
C LYS A 60 2.01 -3.45 -16.27
N ARG A 61 0.91 -3.92 -16.85
CA ARG A 61 0.87 -4.49 -18.21
C ARG A 61 0.36 -3.54 -19.27
N LEU A 62 -0.28 -2.44 -18.87
CA LEU A 62 -0.75 -1.43 -19.81
C LEU A 62 0.44 -0.67 -20.42
N PRO A 63 0.60 -0.64 -21.75
CA PRO A 63 1.67 0.12 -22.42
C PRO A 63 1.48 1.63 -22.26
N THR A 64 0.22 2.08 -22.20
CA THR A 64 -0.15 3.49 -22.03
C THR A 64 -1.40 3.61 -21.16
N ILE A 65 -1.59 4.77 -20.53
CA ILE A 65 -2.84 5.08 -19.84
C ILE A 65 -4.02 5.02 -20.80
N GLY A 66 -5.15 4.47 -20.34
CA GLY A 66 -6.37 4.32 -21.16
C GLY A 66 -6.34 3.17 -22.17
N SER A 67 -5.26 2.37 -22.23
CA SER A 67 -5.24 1.14 -23.02
C SER A 67 -6.08 0.02 -22.35
N THR A 68 -6.44 -0.99 -23.12
CA THR A 68 -7.28 -2.11 -22.67
C THR A 68 -6.44 -3.35 -22.35
N VAL A 69 -6.86 -4.09 -21.32
CA VAL A 69 -6.39 -5.47 -21.08
C VAL A 69 -7.42 -6.45 -21.58
N LYS A 70 -6.98 -7.48 -22.31
CA LYS A 70 -7.83 -8.57 -22.82
C LYS A 70 -7.72 -9.78 -21.89
N TYR A 71 -8.86 -10.26 -21.40
CA TYR A 71 -8.95 -11.52 -20.68
C TYR A 71 -9.81 -12.52 -21.46
N PRO A 72 -9.32 -13.74 -21.76
CA PRO A 72 -10.09 -14.73 -22.49
C PRO A 72 -11.37 -15.15 -21.73
N VAL A 73 -12.44 -15.39 -22.48
CA VAL A 73 -13.71 -15.93 -21.92
C VAL A 73 -13.57 -17.42 -21.58
N SER A 74 -12.66 -18.12 -22.26
CA SER A 74 -12.36 -19.54 -22.01
C SER A 74 -10.91 -19.88 -22.40
N GLY A 75 -10.28 -20.79 -21.66
CA GLY A 75 -8.94 -21.33 -21.99
C GLY A 75 -7.85 -20.97 -20.99
N GLN A 76 -6.67 -21.58 -21.16
CA GLN A 76 -5.46 -21.31 -20.40
C GLN A 76 -4.59 -20.33 -21.19
N ASP A 77 -4.69 -19.05 -20.86
CA ASP A 77 -3.86 -17.99 -21.43
C ASP A 77 -2.85 -17.50 -20.38
N ALA A 78 -1.67 -17.07 -20.83
CA ALA A 78 -0.61 -16.58 -19.95
C ALA A 78 -1.07 -15.40 -19.08
N GLU A 79 -1.91 -14.52 -19.62
CA GLU A 79 -2.42 -13.36 -18.89
C GLU A 79 -3.41 -13.77 -17.80
N MET A 80 -4.21 -14.80 -18.08
CA MET A 80 -5.14 -15.35 -17.11
C MET A 80 -4.41 -16.11 -15.99
N HIS A 81 -3.33 -16.82 -16.30
CA HIS A 81 -2.45 -17.41 -15.29
C HIS A 81 -1.76 -16.37 -14.41
N ALA A 82 -1.32 -15.25 -15.01
CA ALA A 82 -0.76 -14.13 -14.25
C ALA A 82 -1.81 -13.49 -13.33
N ALA A 83 -3.05 -13.33 -13.80
CA ALA A 83 -4.15 -12.83 -12.98
C ALA A 83 -4.49 -13.76 -11.80
N LEU A 84 -4.48 -15.08 -12.00
CA LEU A 84 -4.62 -16.05 -10.91
C LEU A 84 -3.54 -15.85 -9.85
N ALA A 85 -2.28 -15.81 -10.29
CA ALA A 85 -1.11 -15.62 -9.44
C ALA A 85 -1.15 -14.32 -8.62
N TRP A 86 -1.49 -13.21 -9.28
CA TRP A 86 -1.55 -11.90 -8.65
C TRP A 86 -2.75 -11.70 -7.73
N SER A 87 -3.80 -12.51 -7.83
CA SER A 87 -5.02 -12.33 -7.03
C SER A 87 -5.23 -13.42 -5.98
N GLU A 88 -4.23 -14.26 -5.72
CA GLU A 88 -4.33 -15.46 -4.87
C GLU A 88 -5.53 -16.35 -5.26
N SER A 89 -5.86 -16.39 -6.54
CA SER A 89 -7.00 -17.14 -7.05
C SER A 89 -6.59 -18.54 -7.48
N ILE A 90 -7.41 -19.52 -7.08
CA ILE A 90 -7.25 -20.93 -7.44
C ILE A 90 -8.00 -21.21 -8.74
N LYS A 91 -9.15 -20.56 -8.94
CA LYS A 91 -10.04 -20.79 -10.08
C LYS A 91 -10.21 -19.54 -10.94
N LEU A 92 -10.37 -19.77 -12.25
CA LEU A 92 -10.69 -18.73 -13.23
C LEU A 92 -11.94 -17.94 -12.85
N SER A 93 -12.95 -18.61 -12.30
CA SER A 93 -14.19 -17.98 -11.85
C SER A 93 -13.98 -16.93 -10.76
N GLU A 94 -12.94 -17.07 -9.93
CA GLU A 94 -12.62 -16.08 -8.90
C GLU A 94 -12.03 -14.81 -9.53
N VAL A 95 -11.14 -14.96 -10.52
CA VAL A 95 -10.61 -13.82 -11.28
C VAL A 95 -11.74 -13.10 -12.00
N THR A 96 -12.63 -13.83 -12.67
CA THR A 96 -13.81 -13.24 -13.31
C THR A 96 -14.68 -12.47 -12.31
N TYR A 97 -14.91 -13.04 -11.12
CA TYR A 97 -15.65 -12.37 -10.06
C TYR A 97 -14.95 -11.08 -9.60
N LEU A 98 -13.63 -11.11 -9.42
CA LEU A 98 -12.85 -9.92 -9.02
C LEU A 98 -12.86 -8.83 -10.09
N LEU A 99 -12.79 -9.20 -11.37
CA LEU A 99 -12.93 -8.25 -12.48
C LEU A 99 -14.31 -7.59 -12.47
N ASP A 100 -15.39 -8.37 -12.29
CA ASP A 100 -16.74 -7.81 -12.18
C ASP A 100 -16.94 -6.99 -10.89
N TYR A 101 -16.29 -7.37 -9.79
CA TYR A 101 -16.26 -6.60 -8.54
C TYR A 101 -15.59 -5.24 -8.74
N LEU A 102 -14.44 -5.18 -9.41
CA LEU A 102 -13.74 -3.94 -9.75
C LEU A 102 -14.57 -3.04 -10.68
N VAL A 103 -15.33 -3.63 -11.62
CA VAL A 103 -16.28 -2.88 -12.45
C VAL A 103 -17.41 -2.28 -11.61
N LYS A 104 -17.95 -3.03 -10.64
CA LYS A 104 -18.99 -2.51 -9.74
C LYS A 104 -18.50 -1.38 -8.82
N LEU A 105 -17.22 -1.36 -8.49
CA LEU A 105 -16.58 -0.27 -7.76
C LEU A 105 -16.20 0.92 -8.66
N GLU A 106 -16.53 0.84 -9.96
CA GLU A 106 -16.17 1.85 -10.96
C GLU A 106 -14.65 2.04 -11.11
N LEU A 107 -13.84 1.06 -10.69
CA LEU A 107 -12.37 1.09 -10.81
C LEU A 107 -11.89 0.53 -12.15
N LEU A 108 -12.71 -0.34 -12.75
CA LEU A 108 -12.58 -0.81 -14.11
C LEU A 108 -13.85 -0.47 -14.89
N GLU A 109 -13.70 -0.34 -16.20
CA GLU A 109 -14.82 -0.30 -17.13
C GLU A 109 -14.60 -1.30 -18.26
N LYS A 110 -15.71 -1.83 -18.80
CA LYS A 110 -15.67 -2.58 -20.05
C LYS A 110 -15.85 -1.54 -21.17
N PRO A 111 -14.85 -1.33 -22.03
CA PRO A 111 -14.97 -0.32 -23.07
C PRO A 111 -16.19 -0.62 -23.95
N PRO A 112 -16.88 0.41 -24.47
CA PRO A 112 -17.93 0.18 -25.44
C PRO A 112 -17.32 -0.53 -26.65
N TYR A 113 -17.82 -1.72 -26.98
CA TYR A 113 -17.40 -2.48 -28.17
C TYR A 113 -17.43 -1.58 -29.39
N LEU A 114 -16.27 -1.14 -29.87
CA LEU A 114 -16.12 -0.55 -31.17
C LEU A 114 -15.97 -1.70 -32.17
N VAL A 115 -16.75 -1.64 -33.24
CA VAL A 115 -16.72 -2.58 -34.37
C VAL A 115 -15.42 -2.34 -35.15
N ALA A 116 -14.26 -2.60 -34.55
CA ALA A 116 -12.97 -2.29 -35.14
C ALA A 116 -12.44 -3.42 -36.02
N ASP A 117 -12.80 -4.68 -35.74
CA ASP A 117 -12.24 -5.84 -36.45
C ASP A 117 -12.94 -6.18 -37.78
N PHE A 118 -13.97 -5.43 -38.19
CA PHE A 118 -14.59 -5.56 -39.53
C PHE A 118 -13.97 -4.63 -40.60
N ILE A 119 -13.10 -3.69 -40.22
CA ILE A 119 -12.48 -2.72 -41.16
C ILE A 119 -11.04 -3.12 -41.54
N ALA A 120 -10.68 -4.40 -41.38
CA ALA A 120 -9.39 -4.91 -41.87
C ALA A 120 -9.35 -5.09 -43.41
N GLU A 121 -10.48 -4.92 -44.11
CA GLU A 121 -10.54 -4.85 -45.57
C GLU A 121 -11.05 -3.48 -46.05
N GLY A 122 -10.21 -2.45 -45.91
CA GLY A 122 -10.26 -1.26 -46.77
C GLY A 122 -11.23 -0.15 -46.37
N GLY A 123 -10.86 0.69 -45.41
CA GLY A 123 -11.50 1.99 -45.18
C GLY A 123 -10.59 2.93 -44.41
N GLY A 124 -10.08 3.97 -45.08
CA GLY A 124 -9.14 4.93 -44.49
C GLY A 124 -9.72 5.78 -43.36
N PHE A 125 -8.83 6.27 -42.48
CA PHE A 125 -9.12 7.21 -41.41
C PHE A 125 -9.88 8.44 -41.95
N GLY A 126 -11.15 8.60 -41.57
CA GLY A 126 -11.95 9.79 -41.91
C GLY A 126 -13.42 9.55 -42.27
N ASP A 127 -13.98 8.35 -42.13
CA ASP A 127 -15.38 8.10 -42.48
C ASP A 127 -16.37 8.57 -41.38
N PRO A 128 -17.26 9.55 -41.65
CA PRO A 128 -18.28 10.01 -40.71
C PRO A 128 -19.26 8.91 -40.26
N GLN A 129 -19.33 7.78 -40.96
CA GLN A 129 -20.26 6.68 -40.66
C GLN A 129 -19.91 5.89 -39.38
N LEU A 130 -18.65 5.93 -38.90
CA LEU A 130 -18.27 5.27 -37.64
C LEU A 130 -18.98 5.88 -36.40
N SER A 131 -19.34 7.16 -36.46
CA SER A 131 -20.09 7.85 -35.41
C SER A 131 -21.58 7.45 -35.35
N ALA A 132 -22.08 6.70 -36.34
CA ALA A 132 -23.49 6.38 -36.53
C ALA A 132 -23.86 4.91 -36.24
N LEU A 133 -22.89 4.06 -35.83
CA LEU A 133 -23.13 2.65 -35.53
C LEU A 133 -24.09 2.48 -34.34
N LYS A 134 -25.16 1.71 -34.55
CA LYS A 134 -26.18 1.47 -33.52
C LYS A 134 -25.69 0.39 -32.55
N PRO A 135 -26.22 0.34 -31.32
CA PRO A 135 -25.90 -0.73 -30.36
C PRO A 135 -26.13 -2.15 -30.89
N SER A 136 -27.00 -2.32 -31.90
CA SER A 136 -27.26 -3.59 -32.59
C SER A 136 -26.11 -4.10 -33.45
N ASP A 137 -25.20 -3.22 -33.86
CA ASP A 137 -24.10 -3.54 -34.77
C ASP A 137 -22.84 -3.97 -33.99
N ARG A 138 -22.91 -3.92 -32.65
CA ARG A 138 -21.85 -4.31 -31.72
C ARG A 138 -21.79 -5.81 -31.56
N LEU A 139 -20.61 -6.41 -31.73
CA LEU A 139 -20.42 -7.83 -31.46
C LEU A 139 -20.53 -8.06 -29.94
N PRO A 140 -21.45 -8.92 -29.44
CA PRO A 140 -21.50 -9.25 -28.03
C PRO A 140 -20.19 -9.90 -27.55
N PRO A 141 -19.80 -9.70 -26.27
CA PRO A 141 -18.57 -10.25 -25.66
C PRO A 141 -18.31 -11.72 -25.95
N ALA A 142 -19.39 -12.51 -25.99
CA ALA A 142 -19.34 -13.95 -26.21
C ALA A 142 -18.78 -14.35 -27.59
N LEU A 143 -18.86 -13.48 -28.59
CA LEU A 143 -18.38 -13.76 -29.95
C LEU A 143 -16.90 -13.40 -30.16
N ALA A 144 -16.34 -12.50 -29.34
CA ALA A 144 -14.94 -12.08 -29.45
C ALA A 144 -13.96 -13.07 -28.79
N GLY A 145 -14.43 -13.98 -27.94
CA GLY A 145 -13.58 -14.94 -27.21
C GLY A 145 -12.76 -14.32 -26.06
N PHE A 146 -12.81 -13.00 -25.88
CA PHE A 146 -12.20 -12.26 -24.77
C PHE A 146 -13.12 -11.14 -24.28
N THR A 147 -12.89 -10.69 -23.04
CA THR A 147 -13.47 -9.48 -22.47
C THR A 147 -12.37 -8.44 -22.28
N GLU A 148 -12.64 -7.21 -22.71
CA GLU A 148 -11.73 -6.09 -22.53
C GLU A 148 -12.07 -5.30 -21.27
N TYR A 149 -11.04 -4.77 -20.63
CA TYR A 149 -11.17 -3.89 -19.46
C TYR A 149 -10.21 -2.71 -19.57
N THR A 150 -10.67 -1.53 -19.16
CA THR A 150 -9.88 -0.30 -19.04
C THR A 150 -9.87 0.14 -17.58
N ILE A 151 -8.73 0.62 -17.08
CA ILE A 151 -8.64 1.25 -15.75
C ILE A 151 -9.23 2.66 -15.84
N THR A 152 -10.22 2.95 -15.00
CA THR A 152 -10.90 4.25 -14.96
C THR A 152 -10.06 5.30 -14.23
N PRO A 153 -10.38 6.60 -14.33
CA PRO A 153 -9.74 7.64 -13.51
C PRO A 153 -9.80 7.37 -12.00
N SER A 154 -10.94 6.87 -11.50
CA SER A 154 -11.09 6.42 -10.11
C SER A 154 -10.23 5.18 -9.80
N GLY A 155 -10.08 4.26 -10.75
CA GLY A 155 -9.14 3.15 -10.67
C GLY A 155 -7.69 3.60 -10.47
N TYR A 156 -7.24 4.60 -11.23
CA TYR A 156 -5.91 5.19 -11.06
C TYR A 156 -5.76 5.96 -9.74
N ALA A 157 -6.78 6.69 -9.30
CA ALA A 157 -6.77 7.35 -7.99
C ALA A 157 -6.64 6.33 -6.85
N HIS A 158 -7.43 5.26 -6.90
CA HIS A 158 -7.36 4.14 -5.96
C HIS A 158 -5.98 3.47 -5.95
N LEU A 159 -5.39 3.22 -7.12
CA LEU A 159 -4.02 2.70 -7.23
C LEU A 159 -3.00 3.60 -6.53
N ALA A 160 -3.08 4.91 -6.71
CA ALA A 160 -2.21 5.88 -6.03
C ALA A 160 -2.42 5.87 -4.50
N GLU A 161 -3.65 5.74 -4.03
CA GLU A 161 -3.94 5.60 -2.60
C GLU A 161 -3.35 4.32 -2.00
N ILE A 162 -3.46 3.19 -2.68
CA ILE A 162 -2.89 1.94 -2.15
C ILE A 162 -1.34 1.98 -2.26
N GLU A 163 -0.78 2.68 -3.25
CA GLU A 163 0.68 2.88 -3.35
C GLU A 163 1.23 3.75 -2.23
N THR A 164 0.56 4.85 -1.88
CA THR A 164 0.93 5.67 -0.72
C THR A 164 0.75 4.91 0.60
N LYS A 165 -0.26 4.04 0.67
CA LYS A 165 -0.46 3.10 1.79
C LYS A 165 0.47 1.89 1.75
N SER A 166 1.64 1.91 1.09
CA SER A 166 2.44 0.67 0.89
C SER A 166 2.72 -0.06 2.21
N VAL A 167 2.29 -1.32 2.21
CA VAL A 167 1.88 -2.19 3.34
C VAL A 167 3.03 -3.02 3.92
N GLY A 168 4.26 -2.88 3.41
CA GLY A 168 5.37 -3.75 3.78
C GLY A 168 6.37 -3.17 4.78
N SER A 169 6.29 -1.89 5.12
CA SER A 169 7.27 -1.29 6.03
C SER A 169 6.95 -1.65 7.47
N ASP A 170 7.91 -2.30 8.12
CA ASP A 170 7.93 -2.44 9.58
C ASP A 170 8.34 -1.13 10.26
N GLN A 171 8.70 -0.08 9.51
CA GLN A 171 9.34 1.11 10.03
C GLN A 171 8.36 2.21 10.44
N ALA A 172 8.63 2.85 11.57
CA ALA A 172 8.03 4.12 11.97
C ALA A 172 9.12 5.19 12.10
N PHE A 173 8.96 6.33 11.42
CA PHE A 173 9.90 7.44 11.54
C PHE A 173 9.58 8.26 12.80
N ILE A 174 10.60 8.58 13.59
CA ILE A 174 10.47 9.35 14.82
C ILE A 174 11.04 10.75 14.60
N ALA A 175 10.14 11.72 14.48
CA ALA A 175 10.42 13.13 14.38
C ALA A 175 10.37 13.75 15.79
N MET A 176 11.52 14.01 16.41
CA MET A 176 11.55 14.56 17.77
C MET A 176 12.80 15.40 18.04
N TRP A 177 12.77 16.16 19.13
CA TRP A 177 13.94 16.91 19.58
C TRP A 177 15.03 15.99 20.18
N PHE A 178 16.28 16.11 19.70
CA PHE A 178 17.44 15.28 20.13
C PHE A 178 18.11 15.74 21.43
N ASP A 179 17.51 16.65 22.19
CA ASP A 179 18.11 17.10 23.44
C ASP A 179 18.16 15.95 24.47
N PRO A 180 19.24 15.84 25.25
CA PRO A 180 19.37 14.78 26.26
C PRO A 180 18.18 14.68 27.22
N SER A 181 17.48 15.78 27.50
CA SER A 181 16.28 15.80 28.35
C SER A 181 15.11 14.98 27.79
N MET A 182 15.11 14.70 26.49
CA MET A 182 14.09 13.88 25.81
C MET A 182 14.41 12.39 25.83
N GLY A 183 15.58 12.00 26.37
CA GLY A 183 16.08 10.62 26.29
C GLY A 183 15.14 9.58 26.90
N ASP A 184 14.53 9.87 28.04
CA ASP A 184 13.61 8.93 28.71
C ASP A 184 12.26 8.86 28.01
N ALA A 185 11.72 10.00 27.58
CA ALA A 185 10.50 10.04 26.77
C ALA A 185 10.65 9.22 25.47
N TYR A 186 11.83 9.26 24.85
CA TYR A 186 12.14 8.40 23.71
C TYR A 186 12.24 6.92 24.10
N ARG A 187 13.21 6.55 24.95
CA ARG A 187 13.56 5.14 25.21
C ARG A 187 12.47 4.36 25.92
N GLN A 188 11.74 5.01 26.83
CA GLN A 188 10.73 4.35 27.68
C GLN A 188 9.32 4.55 27.13
N GLY A 189 9.07 5.68 26.45
CA GLY A 189 7.78 6.02 25.85
C GLY A 189 7.68 5.64 24.37
N ILE A 190 8.27 6.47 23.51
CA ILE A 190 8.09 6.40 22.04
C ILE A 190 8.61 5.08 21.47
N GLU A 191 9.86 4.73 21.78
CA GLU A 191 10.53 3.55 21.25
C GLU A 191 9.80 2.27 21.64
N GLN A 192 9.49 2.10 22.93
CA GLN A 192 8.75 0.93 23.41
C GLN A 192 7.33 0.88 22.87
N GLY A 193 6.61 2.01 22.80
CA GLY A 193 5.23 2.03 22.31
C GLY A 193 5.13 1.59 20.85
N VAL A 194 6.10 2.00 20.03
CA VAL A 194 6.22 1.58 18.62
C VAL A 194 6.60 0.09 18.51
N LEU A 195 7.55 -0.38 19.32
CA LEU A 195 7.95 -1.79 19.35
C LEU A 195 6.81 -2.72 19.80
N GLU A 196 6.06 -2.34 20.84
CA GLU A 196 4.90 -3.07 21.35
C GLU A 196 3.76 -3.15 20.31
N ALA A 197 3.62 -2.11 19.47
CA ALA A 197 2.69 -2.13 18.35
C ALA A 197 3.18 -3.00 17.17
N GLY A 198 4.40 -3.53 17.22
CA GLY A 198 4.95 -4.43 16.19
C GLY A 198 5.72 -3.73 15.07
N TYR A 199 6.23 -2.51 15.33
CA TYR A 199 6.99 -1.73 14.36
C TYR A 199 8.40 -1.41 14.88
N ARG A 200 9.33 -1.16 13.97
CA ARG A 200 10.70 -0.75 14.23
C ARG A 200 10.80 0.78 14.19
N PRO A 201 11.10 1.46 15.32
CA PRO A 201 11.31 2.90 15.33
C PRO A 201 12.64 3.25 14.65
N ILE A 202 12.65 4.31 13.85
CA ILE A 202 13.86 4.92 13.29
C ILE A 202 13.93 6.38 13.67
N ARG A 203 15.06 6.76 14.28
CA ARG A 203 15.41 8.14 14.59
C ARG A 203 16.74 8.46 13.90
N ILE A 204 16.80 9.60 13.20
CA ILE A 204 17.90 9.91 12.26
C ILE A 204 19.27 10.08 12.95
N ASP A 205 19.28 10.51 14.21
CA ASP A 205 20.50 10.71 15.01
C ASP A 205 21.24 9.41 15.38
N GLN A 206 20.64 8.23 15.16
CA GLN A 206 21.23 6.92 15.47
C GLN A 206 21.95 6.25 14.28
N LYS A 207 21.98 6.87 13.10
CA LYS A 207 22.70 6.36 11.92
C LYS A 207 23.92 7.25 11.64
N ASP A 208 25.05 6.67 11.27
CA ASP A 208 26.18 7.42 10.69
C ASP A 208 25.89 7.72 9.21
N HIS A 209 26.08 8.95 8.72
CA HIS A 209 25.92 9.27 7.29
C HIS A 209 26.99 10.24 6.78
N ASN A 210 27.38 10.05 5.50
CA ASN A 210 28.30 10.91 4.75
C ASN A 210 27.60 11.97 3.87
N ASN A 211 26.25 11.98 3.82
CA ASN A 211 25.43 12.85 2.98
C ASN A 211 24.75 13.98 3.79
N LYS A 212 24.08 14.92 3.11
CA LYS A 212 23.22 15.92 3.79
C LYS A 212 22.11 15.19 4.55
N ILE A 213 22.02 15.45 5.86
CA ILE A 213 21.06 14.82 6.79
C ILE A 213 19.61 14.95 6.26
N ASP A 214 19.29 16.06 5.60
CA ASP A 214 17.96 16.36 5.07
C ASP A 214 17.46 15.35 4.01
N ASP A 215 18.34 14.87 3.13
CA ASP A 215 17.96 13.91 2.08
C ASP A 215 17.63 12.53 2.67
N GLU A 216 18.36 12.13 3.72
CA GLU A 216 18.10 10.87 4.43
C GLU A 216 16.79 10.97 5.24
N ILE A 217 16.51 12.11 5.89
CA ILE A 217 15.22 12.34 6.58
C ILE A 217 14.05 12.13 5.60
N ILE A 218 14.10 12.76 4.43
CA ILE A 218 13.05 12.63 3.40
C ILE A 218 12.91 11.18 2.94
N ALA A 219 14.03 10.48 2.72
CA ALA A 219 14.02 9.10 2.30
C ALA A 219 13.44 8.16 3.36
N GLU A 220 13.80 8.36 4.63
CA GLU A 220 13.31 7.56 5.76
C GLU A 220 11.82 7.82 6.05
N ILE A 221 11.34 9.06 5.91
CA ILE A 221 9.90 9.35 5.98
C ILE A 221 9.16 8.59 4.89
N ARG A 222 9.62 8.65 3.63
CA ARG A 222 8.99 7.92 2.50
C ARG A 222 8.99 6.40 2.68
N ARG A 223 9.99 5.86 3.36
CA ARG A 223 10.10 4.42 3.66
C ARG A 223 9.23 3.99 4.85
N SER A 224 8.73 4.93 5.65
CA SER A 224 8.03 4.61 6.89
C SER A 224 6.54 4.38 6.67
N ARG A 225 5.98 3.46 7.47
CA ARG A 225 4.56 3.15 7.50
C ARG A 225 3.74 4.31 8.05
N PHE A 226 4.29 4.98 9.06
CA PHE A 226 3.75 6.16 9.71
C PHE A 226 4.89 6.96 10.36
N VAL A 227 4.56 8.17 10.80
CA VAL A 227 5.46 9.05 11.55
C VAL A 227 4.91 9.26 12.97
N VAL A 228 5.78 9.19 13.97
CA VAL A 228 5.50 9.73 15.30
C VAL A 228 6.24 11.06 15.42
N ALA A 229 5.49 12.14 15.60
CA ALA A 229 6.02 13.49 15.73
C ALA A 229 5.83 14.02 17.16
N ASP A 230 6.93 14.32 17.85
CA ASP A 230 6.93 14.92 19.18
C ASP A 230 7.24 16.41 19.11
N PHE A 231 6.26 17.23 19.49
CA PHE A 231 6.32 18.69 19.40
C PHE A 231 6.87 19.35 20.67
N THR A 232 7.42 18.58 21.61
CA THR A 232 8.00 19.13 22.84
C THR A 232 9.16 20.07 22.53
N HIS A 233 9.17 21.21 23.20
CA HIS A 233 10.22 22.21 23.01
C HIS A 233 10.61 22.88 24.33
N GLY A 234 11.82 23.42 24.37
CA GLY A 234 12.32 24.21 25.49
C GLY A 234 12.19 25.72 25.23
N GLU A 235 12.98 26.50 25.96
CA GLU A 235 13.05 27.96 25.82
C GLU A 235 13.57 28.42 24.45
N ALA A 236 14.35 27.57 23.79
CA ALA A 236 14.86 27.81 22.43
C ALA A 236 13.77 27.84 21.35
N GLY A 237 12.50 27.65 21.72
CA GLY A 237 11.36 27.76 20.82
C GLY A 237 11.03 26.49 20.05
N MET A 238 9.98 26.60 19.22
CA MET A 238 9.40 25.50 18.48
C MET A 238 10.40 24.83 17.53
N ARG A 239 10.27 23.52 17.37
CA ARG A 239 11.19 22.70 16.56
C ARG A 239 10.73 22.66 15.10
N GLY A 240 11.08 23.68 14.33
CA GLY A 240 10.66 23.82 12.92
C GLY A 240 10.89 22.57 12.06
N GLY A 241 11.95 21.80 12.32
CA GLY A 241 12.22 20.52 11.65
C GLY A 241 11.09 19.50 11.86
N VAL A 242 10.61 19.32 13.10
CA VAL A 242 9.52 18.37 13.40
C VAL A 242 8.22 18.77 12.70
N TYR A 243 7.92 20.08 12.64
CA TYR A 243 6.75 20.58 11.91
C TYR A 243 6.87 20.33 10.40
N TYR A 244 8.08 20.53 9.84
CA TYR A 244 8.34 20.25 8.43
C TYR A 244 8.19 18.76 8.12
N GLU A 245 8.76 17.87 8.94
CA GLU A 245 8.69 16.42 8.78
C GLU A 245 7.24 15.91 8.87
N ALA A 246 6.47 16.38 9.86
CA ALA A 246 5.06 16.06 10.01
C ALA A 246 4.23 16.59 8.82
N GLY A 247 4.46 17.82 8.38
CA GLY A 247 3.79 18.41 7.22
C GLY A 247 4.13 17.69 5.91
N PHE A 248 5.39 17.28 5.75
CA PHE A 248 5.84 16.50 4.59
C PHE A 248 5.19 15.12 4.55
N ALA A 249 5.15 14.41 5.69
CA ALA A 249 4.44 13.14 5.81
C ALA A 249 2.95 13.27 5.46
N HIS A 250 2.28 14.31 5.96
CA HIS A 250 0.91 14.63 5.57
C HIS A 250 0.74 14.86 4.06
N GLY A 251 1.65 15.64 3.45
CA GLY A 251 1.65 15.87 2.01
C GLY A 251 1.80 14.59 1.17
N LEU A 252 2.39 13.54 1.75
CA LEU A 252 2.54 12.22 1.14
C LEU A 252 1.46 11.21 1.54
N ASN A 253 0.44 11.66 2.29
CA ASN A 253 -0.61 10.80 2.84
C ASN A 253 -0.06 9.68 3.76
N ILE A 254 1.09 9.92 4.38
CA ILE A 254 1.67 9.05 5.41
C ILE A 254 1.05 9.45 6.75
N PRO A 255 0.44 8.51 7.50
CA PRO A 255 -0.17 8.83 8.80
C PRO A 255 0.84 9.43 9.78
N VAL A 256 0.40 10.45 10.52
CA VAL A 256 1.20 11.10 11.58
C VAL A 256 0.48 10.95 12.91
N ILE A 257 1.20 10.44 13.91
CA ILE A 257 0.75 10.38 15.30
C ILE A 257 1.46 11.50 16.06
N PHE A 258 0.66 12.39 16.64
CA PHE A 258 1.12 13.59 17.30
C PHE A 258 1.33 13.31 18.79
N THR A 259 2.47 13.72 19.32
CA THR A 259 2.83 13.58 20.73
C THR A 259 3.43 14.88 21.26
N CYS A 260 3.28 15.15 22.56
CA CYS A 260 3.83 16.37 23.16
C CYS A 260 3.85 16.26 24.69
N ARG A 261 4.84 16.87 25.34
CA ARG A 261 4.84 17.01 26.80
C ARG A 261 3.69 17.92 27.26
N GLU A 262 2.99 17.50 28.31
CA GLU A 262 1.76 18.17 28.76
C GLU A 262 1.97 19.65 29.12
N ASP A 263 3.11 20.01 29.69
CA ASP A 263 3.44 21.38 30.11
C ASP A 263 3.58 22.39 28.95
N VAL A 264 3.79 21.90 27.71
CA VAL A 264 3.97 22.72 26.52
C VAL A 264 2.84 22.56 25.50
N ILE A 265 1.85 21.69 25.73
CA ILE A 265 0.72 21.48 24.80
C ILE A 265 -0.05 22.78 24.52
N GLY A 266 -0.25 23.64 25.51
CA GLY A 266 -0.93 24.93 25.33
C GLY A 266 -0.12 25.95 24.53
N LYS A 267 1.17 25.68 24.31
CA LYS A 267 2.13 26.55 23.65
C LYS A 267 2.45 26.09 22.22
N ILE A 268 1.95 24.94 21.76
CA ILE A 268 2.16 24.45 20.39
C ILE A 268 1.49 25.36 19.35
N HIS A 269 2.02 25.35 18.12
CA HIS A 269 1.53 26.19 17.02
C HIS A 269 0.08 25.84 16.66
N PHE A 270 -0.70 26.86 16.25
CA PHE A 270 -2.14 26.70 15.97
C PHE A 270 -2.44 25.61 14.93
N ASP A 271 -1.57 25.45 13.94
CA ASP A 271 -1.76 24.50 12.83
C ASP A 271 -1.79 23.03 13.26
N THR A 272 -1.22 22.69 14.42
CA THR A 272 -1.29 21.32 14.95
C THR A 272 -2.35 21.14 16.04
N ARG A 273 -2.90 22.22 16.61
CA ARG A 273 -3.89 22.14 17.72
C ARG A 273 -5.18 21.40 17.38
N GLN A 274 -5.50 21.28 16.09
CA GLN A 274 -6.66 20.53 15.62
C GLN A 274 -6.44 19.01 15.63
N TYR A 275 -5.19 18.56 15.68
CA TYR A 275 -4.84 17.14 15.75
C TYR A 275 -4.76 16.68 17.20
N ASN A 276 -5.29 15.48 17.45
CA ASN A 276 -5.26 14.87 18.78
C ASN A 276 -3.83 14.46 19.14
N HIS A 277 -3.22 15.19 20.07
CA HIS A 277 -1.91 14.88 20.61
C HIS A 277 -2.05 13.89 21.77
N ILE A 278 -1.24 12.84 21.75
CA ILE A 278 -1.01 12.04 22.94
C ILE A 278 -0.07 12.83 23.84
N THR A 279 -0.58 13.31 24.97
CA THR A 279 0.23 14.03 25.95
C THR A 279 1.00 13.07 26.84
N TRP A 280 2.17 13.49 27.29
CA TRP A 280 3.00 12.72 28.22
C TRP A 280 3.61 13.58 29.31
N LYS A 281 3.97 12.94 30.43
CA LYS A 281 4.68 13.54 31.57
C LYS A 281 5.91 12.69 31.93
N PRO A 282 6.99 13.30 32.45
CA PRO A 282 8.20 12.56 32.82
C PRO A 282 7.97 11.42 33.82
N ASP A 283 6.96 11.54 34.68
CA ASP A 283 6.60 10.60 35.73
C ASP A 283 5.54 9.55 35.31
N GLU A 284 4.97 9.67 34.11
CA GLU A 284 3.88 8.81 33.60
C GLU A 284 4.21 8.18 32.23
N LEU A 285 5.49 7.86 31.98
CA LEU A 285 5.94 7.35 30.68
C LEU A 285 5.38 5.97 30.32
N ASP A 286 5.06 5.13 31.32
CA ASP A 286 4.40 3.84 31.08
C ASP A 286 2.99 4.00 30.49
N GLU A 287 2.25 5.02 30.94
CA GLU A 287 0.91 5.34 30.42
C GLU A 287 1.03 5.91 29.00
N PHE A 288 1.99 6.79 28.78
CA PHE A 288 2.29 7.34 27.46
C PHE A 288 2.65 6.23 26.45
N ARG A 289 3.56 5.32 26.82
CA ARG A 289 3.93 4.15 26.02
C ARG A 289 2.70 3.37 25.59
N LYS A 290 1.85 3.01 26.56
CA LYS A 290 0.64 2.22 26.31
C LYS A 290 -0.35 2.97 25.41
N ALA A 291 -0.61 4.25 25.70
CA ALA A 291 -1.50 5.07 24.89
C ALA A 291 -1.01 5.23 23.44
N LEU A 292 0.30 5.36 23.25
CA LEU A 292 0.93 5.40 21.93
C LEU A 292 0.76 4.06 21.20
N SER A 293 1.06 2.94 21.86
CA SER A 293 0.90 1.60 21.28
C SER A 293 -0.56 1.34 20.87
N ASP A 294 -1.50 1.61 21.77
CA ASP A 294 -2.93 1.46 21.54
C ASP A 294 -3.40 2.35 20.37
N ARG A 295 -2.89 3.58 20.27
CA ARG A 295 -3.19 4.47 19.14
C ARG A 295 -2.68 3.89 17.82
N ILE A 296 -1.42 3.43 17.78
CA ILE A 296 -0.82 2.85 16.58
C ILE A 296 -1.66 1.65 16.13
N SER A 297 -1.93 0.70 17.02
CA SER A 297 -2.76 -0.48 16.75
C SER A 297 -4.15 -0.10 16.24
N ALA A 298 -4.78 0.93 16.80
CA ALA A 298 -6.13 1.34 16.42
C ALA A 298 -6.20 2.09 15.07
N THR A 299 -5.22 2.95 14.76
CA THR A 299 -5.28 3.81 13.56
C THR A 299 -4.45 3.30 12.39
N ILE A 300 -3.37 2.57 12.66
CA ILE A 300 -2.47 2.02 11.65
C ILE A 300 -2.72 0.51 11.48
N GLY A 301 -3.01 -0.18 12.58
CA GLY A 301 -3.05 -1.63 12.67
C GLY A 301 -1.83 -2.19 13.40
N ASP A 302 -1.86 -3.48 13.70
CA ASP A 302 -0.73 -4.19 14.30
C ASP A 302 0.37 -4.42 13.27
N GLY A 303 1.61 -4.13 13.68
CA GLY A 303 2.79 -4.26 12.83
C GLY A 303 3.25 -5.70 12.67
N PRO A 304 4.04 -5.98 11.61
CA PRO A 304 4.48 -7.33 11.26
C PRO A 304 5.39 -7.98 12.32
N LEU A 305 5.97 -7.21 13.23
CA LEU A 305 6.84 -7.71 14.30
C LEU A 305 6.08 -7.96 15.61
N LYS A 306 4.76 -7.75 15.65
CA LYS A 306 3.97 -7.94 16.87
C LYS A 306 3.95 -9.43 17.23
N LYS A 307 4.40 -9.76 18.43
CA LYS A 307 4.36 -11.14 18.93
C LYS A 307 2.95 -11.47 19.37
N ASN A 308 2.36 -12.52 18.80
CA ASN A 308 1.12 -13.10 19.31
C ASN A 308 1.39 -13.61 20.73
N SER A 309 0.79 -12.94 21.71
CA SER A 309 0.80 -13.34 23.12
C SER A 309 -0.34 -14.29 23.40
#